data_AF-A0A536SZ26-F1
#
_entry.id   AF-A0A536SZ26-F1
#
_cell.length_a   1.000
_cell.length_b   1.000
_cell.length_c   1.000
_cell.angle_alpha   90.00
_cell.angle_beta   90.00
_cell.angle_gamma   90.00
#
_symmetry.space_group_name_H-M   'P 1'
#
loop_
_entity.id
_entity.type
_entity.pdbx_description
1 polymer ?
#
loop_
_entity_poly.entity_id
_entity_poly.type
_entity_poly.pdbx_seq_one_letter_code
_entity_poly.pdbx_strand_id
1 'polypeptide(L)' 'MNRVEREKLKWRCRRGLLELDIVLSRYLARLDENAADCAELMELLELPDNDLWDIVAGRSDEYAPHLRQMVARLRAA' A
#
# COMPACT_ATOMS: atom_id res chain seq x y z
N MET A 1 2.06 8.85 15.51
CA MET A 1 1.56 7.50 15.14
C MET A 1 1.22 6.71 16.40
N ASN A 2 0.05 6.08 16.50
CA ASN A 2 -0.25 5.11 17.54
C ASN A 2 0.33 3.74 17.10
N ARG A 3 1.01 3.01 18.00
CA ARG A 3 1.64 1.71 17.69
C ARG A 3 0.68 0.71 17.02
N VAL A 4 -0.60 0.78 17.41
CA VAL A 4 -1.69 -0.07 16.91
C VAL A 4 -1.93 0.09 15.40
N GLU A 5 -1.86 1.31 14.87
CA GLU A 5 -2.09 1.59 13.44
C GLU A 5 -0.99 0.95 12.59
N ARG A 6 0.25 1.02 13.06
CA ARG A 6 1.41 0.38 12.42
C ARG A 6 1.32 -1.15 12.43
N GLU A 7 0.89 -1.74 13.54
CA GLU A 7 0.72 -3.20 13.60
C GLU A 7 -0.43 -3.67 12.71
N LYS A 8 -1.54 -2.91 12.63
CA LYS A 8 -2.63 -3.17 11.67
C LYS A 8 -2.17 -3.09 10.22
N LEU A 9 -1.38 -2.07 9.86
CA LEU A 9 -0.80 -1.92 8.52
C LEU A 9 0.11 -3.09 8.16
N LYS A 10 1.04 -3.45 9.06
CA LYS A 10 1.92 -4.61 8.88
C LYS A 10 1.13 -5.91 8.70
N TRP A 11 0.04 -6.07 9.43
CA TRP A 11 -0.79 -7.27 9.32
C TRP A 11 -1.55 -7.33 7.99
N ARG A 12 -2.09 -6.20 7.52
CA ARG A 12 -2.75 -6.08 6.20
C ARG A 12 -1.82 -6.24 5.00
N CYS A 13 -0.53 -5.99 5.18
CA CYS A 13 0.48 -6.20 4.12
C CYS A 13 0.81 -7.68 3.90
N ARG A 14 0.49 -8.58 4.85
CA ARG A 14 0.71 -10.02 4.73
C ARG A 14 -0.38 -10.64 3.86
N ARG A 15 -0.12 -10.72 2.56
CA ARG A 15 -1.06 -11.22 1.56
C ARG A 15 -0.61 -12.59 1.02
N GLY A 16 -1.52 -13.29 0.34
CA GLY A 16 -1.23 -14.62 -0.22
C GLY A 16 -0.20 -14.63 -1.36
N LEU A 17 0.12 -13.46 -1.90
CA LEU A 17 1.02 -13.26 -3.04
C LEU A 17 2.38 -12.73 -2.55
N LEU A 18 3.44 -13.51 -2.76
CA LEU A 18 4.80 -13.15 -2.31
C LEU A 18 5.31 -11.86 -2.96
N GLU A 19 5.02 -11.65 -4.25
CA GLU A 19 5.45 -10.44 -4.97
C GLU A 19 4.84 -9.17 -4.35
N LEU A 20 3.58 -9.26 -3.93
CA LEU A 20 2.86 -8.17 -3.30
C LEU A 20 3.44 -7.88 -1.91
N ASP A 21 3.74 -8.92 -1.14
CA ASP A 21 4.36 -8.80 0.18
C ASP A 21 5.73 -8.12 0.11
N ILE A 22 6.55 -8.45 -0.91
CA ILE A 22 7.87 -7.82 -1.12
C ILE A 22 7.72 -6.33 -1.48
N VAL A 23 6.84 -5.99 -2.43
CA VAL A 23 6.62 -4.59 -2.83
C VAL A 23 6.10 -3.78 -1.66
N LEU A 24 5.08 -4.28 -0.95
CA LEU A 24 4.50 -3.62 0.22
C LEU A 24 5.53 -3.45 1.33
N SER A 25 6.34 -4.46 1.62
CA SER A 25 7.38 -4.38 2.66
C SER A 25 8.46 -3.34 2.32
N ARG A 26 8.90 -3.27 1.05
CA ARG A 26 9.85 -2.24 0.58
C ARG A 26 9.24 -0.85 0.64
N TYR A 27 7.98 -0.73 0.25
CA TYR A 27 7.25 0.52 0.31
C TYR A 27 7.10 1.01 1.75
N LEU A 28 6.69 0.13 2.67
CA LEU A 28 6.52 0.43 4.09
C LEU A 28 7.83 0.86 4.78
N ALA A 29 8.97 0.38 4.28
CA ALA A 29 10.30 0.80 4.75
C ALA A 29 10.71 2.20 4.26
N ARG A 30 10.16 2.66 3.13
CA ARG A 30 10.39 4.01 2.59
C ARG A 30 9.31 5.01 2.97
N LEU A 31 8.18 4.55 3.49
CA LEU A 31 7.07 5.39 3.92
C LEU A 31 7.50 6.26 5.10
N ASP A 32 7.47 7.58 4.91
CA ASP A 32 7.59 8.53 6.01
C ASP A 32 6.41 8.36 6.98
N GLU A 33 6.65 8.42 8.28
CA GLU A 33 5.66 8.14 9.35
C GLU A 33 4.54 9.19 9.48
N ASN A 34 4.27 9.94 8.42
CA ASN A 34 3.23 10.95 8.37
C ASN A 34 1.84 10.30 8.40
N ALA A 35 0.94 10.92 9.17
CA ALA A 35 -0.41 10.39 9.39
C ALA A 35 -1.26 10.33 8.10
N ALA A 36 -1.04 11.26 7.16
CA ALA A 36 -1.76 11.30 5.88
C ALA A 36 -1.40 10.10 4.98
N ASP A 37 -0.11 9.86 4.77
CA ASP A 37 0.42 8.73 4.01
C ASP A 37 -0.08 7.38 4.58
N CYS A 38 -0.19 7.27 5.91
CA CYS A 38 -0.71 6.05 6.54
C CYS A 38 -2.20 5.79 6.28
N ALA A 39 -3.03 6.84 6.28
CA ALA A 39 -4.46 6.71 6.01
C ALA A 39 -4.70 6.31 4.54
N GLU A 40 -3.96 6.93 3.62
CA GLU A 40 -3.97 6.60 2.20
C GLU A 40 -3.53 5.15 1.93
N LEU A 41 -2.49 4.68 2.62
CA LEU A 41 -2.06 3.28 2.52
C LEU A 41 -3.11 2.32 3.07
N MET A 42 -3.77 2.70 4.16
CA MET A 42 -4.79 1.86 4.78
C MET A 42 -6.00 1.69 3.86
N GLU A 43 -6.46 2.77 3.22
CA GLU A 43 -7.51 2.75 2.20
C GLU A 43 -7.11 1.88 1.00
N LEU A 44 -5.89 2.04 0.49
CA LEU A 44 -5.38 1.21 -0.61
C LEU A 44 -5.37 -0.28 -0.23
N LEU A 45 -4.98 -0.61 1.00
CA LEU A 45 -4.95 -1.97 1.52
C LEU A 45 -6.33 -2.57 1.80
N GLU A 46 -7.43 -1.82 1.67
CA GLU A 46 -8.79 -2.38 1.67
C GLU A 46 -9.13 -3.06 0.35
N LEU A 47 -8.36 -2.80 -0.72
CA LEU A 47 -8.57 -3.43 -2.03
C LEU A 47 -8.17 -4.92 -2.03
N PRO A 48 -8.83 -5.77 -2.85
CA PRO A 48 -8.46 -7.18 -3.02
C PRO A 48 -7.03 -7.37 -3.51
N ASP A 49 -6.44 -8.55 -3.25
CA ASP A 49 -5.05 -8.87 -3.65
C ASP A 49 -4.80 -8.72 -5.15
N ASN A 50 -5.75 -9.17 -5.97
CA ASN A 50 -5.64 -9.08 -7.43
C ASN A 50 -5.70 -7.62 -7.91
N ASP A 51 -6.63 -6.82 -7.38
CA ASP A 51 -6.73 -5.40 -7.73
C ASP A 51 -5.50 -4.62 -7.28
N LEU A 52 -5.02 -4.86 -6.05
CA LEU A 52 -3.79 -4.24 -5.56
C LEU A 52 -2.62 -4.58 -6.49
N TRP A 53 -2.49 -5.85 -6.87
CA TRP A 53 -1.42 -6.29 -7.76
C TRP A 53 -1.54 -5.69 -9.17
N ASP A 54 -2.74 -5.62 -9.74
CA ASP A 54 -2.97 -4.96 -11.02
C ASP A 54 -2.65 -3.46 -10.95
N ILE A 55 -2.95 -2.80 -9.83
CA ILE A 55 -2.56 -1.41 -9.60
C ILE A 55 -1.04 -1.27 -9.50
N VAL A 56 -0.37 -2.12 -8.70
CA VAL A 56 1.10 -2.11 -8.57
C VAL A 56 1.78 -2.39 -9.91
N ALA A 57 1.25 -3.35 -10.69
CA ALA A 57 1.78 -3.74 -11.98
C ALA A 57 1.43 -2.75 -13.12
N GLY A 58 0.65 -1.70 -12.84
CA GLY A 58 0.25 -0.71 -13.84
C GLY A 58 -0.79 -1.22 -14.85
N ARG A 59 -1.49 -2.31 -14.51
CA ARG A 59 -2.57 -2.90 -15.31
C ARG A 59 -3.94 -2.32 -14.98
N SER A 60 -4.11 -1.75 -13.78
CA SER A 60 -5.33 -1.06 -13.35
C SER A 60 -5.03 0.30 -12.73
N ASP A 61 -5.94 1.25 -12.93
CA ASP A 61 -5.96 2.56 -12.25
C ASP A 61 -7.26 2.78 -11.47
N GLU A 62 -7.88 1.69 -11.02
CA GLU A 62 -9.10 1.70 -10.21
C GLU A 62 -8.76 1.98 -8.73
N TYR A 63 -8.42 3.24 -8.44
CA TYR A 63 -8.18 3.74 -7.08
C TYR A 63 -8.64 5.19 -6.94
N ALA A 64 -8.83 5.65 -5.70
CA ALA A 64 -9.25 7.02 -5.47
C ALA A 64 -8.20 8.02 -5.98
N PRO A 65 -8.60 9.14 -6.59
CA PRO A 65 -7.67 10.05 -7.28
C PRO A 65 -6.63 10.69 -6.35
N HIS A 66 -6.92 10.77 -5.04
CA HIS A 66 -5.97 11.27 -4.05
C HIS A 66 -4.82 10.28 -3.80
N LEU A 67 -5.05 8.97 -3.93
CA LEU A 67 -4.04 7.91 -3.83
C LEU A 67 -3.07 7.88 -5.02
N ARG A 68 -3.30 8.67 -6.07
CA ARG A 68 -2.46 8.66 -7.28
C ARG A 68 -0.99 8.90 -7.01
N GLN A 69 -0.67 9.85 -6.12
CA GLN A 69 0.72 10.12 -5.74
C GLN A 69 1.31 8.96 -4.94
N MET A 70 0.51 8.35 -4.05
CA MET A 70 0.88 7.18 -3.27
C MET A 70 1.22 5.99 -4.15
N VAL A 71 0.31 5.65 -5.07
CA VAL A 71 0.47 4.57 -6.05
C VAL A 71 1.68 4.81 -6.93
N ALA A 72 1.91 6.05 -7.38
CA ALA A 72 3.09 6.38 -8.17
C ALA A 72 4.41 6.14 -7.39
N ARG A 73 4.46 6.50 -6.11
CA ARG A 73 5.60 6.20 -5.23
C ARG A 73 5.76 4.70 -5.01
N LEU A 74 4.65 3.98 -4.88
CA LEU A 74 4.63 2.53 -4.68
C LEU A 74 5.12 1.77 -5.93
N ARG A 75 4.74 2.23 -7.12
CA ARG A 75 5.25 1.73 -8.42
C ARG A 75 6.73 2.05 -8.64
N ALA A 76 7.24 3.12 -8.04
CA ALA A 76 8.63 3.54 -8.17
C ALA A 76 9.59 2.92 -7.13
N ALA A 77 9.08 2.10 -6.21
CA ALA A 77 9.82 1.50 -5.10
C ALA A 77 10.61 0.24 -5.49
#